data_AF-A0A661MGF5-F1
#
_entry.id   AF-A0A661MGF5-F1
#
_cell.length_a   1.000
_cell.length_b   1.000
_cell.length_c   1.000
_cell.angle_alpha   90.00
_cell.angle_beta   90.00
_cell.angle_gamma   90.00
#
_symmetry.space_group_name_H-M   'P 1'
#
loop_
_entity.id
_entity.type
_entity.pdbx_description
1 polymer ?
#
loop_
_entity_poly.entity_id
_entity_poly.type
_entity_poly.pdbx_seq_one_letter_code
_entity_poly.pdbx_strand_id
1 'polypeptide(L)'
;MAIPDGHPLSIADTGLTGLMMGLSQADVVIAAGIRFNWSLQFGELFPDAKVVRIDIDPHEIDRNRRSDVGLVGDMGTTLAELVQLVEKGEHQGWINDLRGAARSFMVSEFEQREKPSHPIHPARLVARIQEAVGKDALYVVDGGDTTYFGLVGFQSSQKAGVVASAGGLFGCLGTGIPYGIAAKLARPEREVVG
;
A
#
# COMPACT_ATOMS: atom_id res chain seq x y z
N MET A 1 12.37 5.24 1.54
CA MET A 1 12.52 4.08 0.62
C MET A 1 11.14 3.47 0.42
N ALA A 2 10.76 3.15 -0.81
CA ALA A 2 9.51 2.45 -1.12
C ALA A 2 9.87 1.24 -1.97
N ILE A 3 9.30 0.08 -1.67
CA ILE A 3 9.52 -1.15 -2.45
C ILE A 3 8.62 -1.14 -3.71
N PRO A 4 9.06 -1.72 -4.84
CA PRO A 4 8.19 -1.89 -6.00
C PRO A 4 7.00 -2.80 -5.69
N ASP A 5 5.85 -2.57 -6.33
CA ASP A 5 4.64 -3.37 -6.12
C ASP A 5 4.86 -4.86 -6.42
N GLY A 6 5.72 -5.18 -7.39
CA GLY A 6 6.08 -6.55 -7.78
C GLY A 6 7.15 -7.21 -6.90
N HIS A 7 7.58 -6.58 -5.80
CA HIS A 7 8.58 -7.17 -4.91
C HIS A 7 8.08 -8.47 -4.27
N PRO A 8 8.90 -9.54 -4.12
CA PRO A 8 8.46 -10.82 -3.56
C PRO A 8 7.96 -10.81 -2.11
N LEU A 9 8.06 -9.68 -1.40
CA LEU A 9 7.49 -9.46 -0.05
C LEU A 9 6.42 -8.36 -0.02
N SER A 10 6.11 -7.76 -1.17
CA SER A 10 4.99 -6.84 -1.30
C SER A 10 3.67 -7.61 -1.26
N ILE A 11 2.66 -6.96 -0.68
CA ILE A 11 1.25 -7.40 -0.66
C ILE A 11 0.34 -6.34 -1.31
N ALA A 12 0.92 -5.39 -2.05
CA ALA A 12 0.21 -4.25 -2.63
C ALA A 12 -0.94 -4.67 -3.56
N ASP A 13 -0.79 -5.80 -4.25
CA ASP A 13 -1.81 -6.41 -5.12
C ASP A 13 -3.08 -6.84 -4.37
N THR A 14 -3.02 -6.86 -3.03
CA THR A 14 -4.14 -7.15 -2.13
C THR A 14 -4.64 -5.95 -1.34
N GLY A 15 -4.07 -4.77 -1.58
CA GLY A 15 -4.49 -3.49 -1.01
C GLY A 15 -4.73 -3.53 0.49
N LEU A 16 -5.79 -2.84 0.93
CA LEU A 16 -6.16 -2.75 2.35
C LEU A 16 -6.57 -4.11 2.91
N THR A 17 -7.18 -4.99 2.11
CA THR A 17 -7.61 -6.32 2.54
C THR A 17 -6.41 -7.15 3.03
N GLY A 18 -5.36 -7.26 2.21
CA GLY A 18 -4.16 -7.98 2.63
C GLY A 18 -3.43 -7.32 3.79
N LEU A 19 -3.42 -5.99 3.86
CA LEU A 19 -2.88 -5.27 5.01
C LEU A 19 -3.62 -5.63 6.30
N MET A 20 -4.95 -5.59 6.31
CA MET A 20 -5.76 -5.92 7.50
C MET A 20 -5.57 -7.38 7.92
N MET A 21 -5.53 -8.31 6.97
CA MET A 21 -5.31 -9.73 7.26
C MET A 21 -3.90 -10.03 7.76
N GLY A 22 -2.89 -9.35 7.21
CA GLY A 22 -1.51 -9.52 7.62
C GLY A 22 -1.25 -8.95 9.02
N LEU A 23 -1.77 -7.74 9.27
CA LEU A 23 -1.59 -7.06 10.54
C LEU A 23 -2.27 -7.79 11.70
N SER A 24 -3.49 -8.30 11.50
CA SER A 24 -4.23 -8.99 12.58
C SER A 24 -3.58 -10.30 13.05
N GLN A 25 -2.68 -10.87 12.24
CA GLN A 25 -1.94 -12.09 12.54
C GLN A 25 -0.49 -11.83 12.98
N ALA A 26 -0.05 -10.57 12.97
CA ALA A 26 1.32 -10.22 13.31
C ALA A 26 1.54 -10.27 14.83
N ASP A 27 2.67 -10.84 15.24
CA ASP A 27 3.19 -10.78 16.61
C ASP A 27 4.09 -9.56 16.82
N VAL A 28 4.70 -9.04 15.75
CA VAL A 28 5.51 -7.82 15.72
C VAL A 28 5.18 -6.99 14.48
N VAL A 29 4.96 -5.69 14.67
CA VAL A 29 4.78 -4.69 13.59
C VAL A 29 5.88 -3.65 13.66
N ILE A 30 6.68 -3.56 12.59
CA ILE A 30 7.65 -2.48 12.38
C ILE A 30 7.01 -1.42 11.49
N ALA A 31 6.57 -0.32 12.12
CA ALA A 31 5.98 0.83 11.45
C ALA A 31 7.06 1.87 11.15
N ALA A 32 7.49 1.97 9.88
CA ALA A 32 8.54 2.89 9.46
C ALA A 32 8.00 4.01 8.56
N GLY A 33 8.10 5.25 9.03
CA GLY A 33 7.67 6.46 8.30
C GLY A 33 6.19 6.48 7.97
N ILE A 34 5.35 5.86 8.81
CA ILE A 34 3.91 5.72 8.59
C ILE A 34 3.13 6.21 9.81
N ARG A 35 2.14 7.07 9.55
CA ARG A 35 1.22 7.55 10.58
C ARG A 35 0.08 6.55 10.78
N PHE A 36 -0.24 6.25 12.03
CA PHE A 36 -1.39 5.41 12.37
C PHE A 36 -2.67 6.22 12.26
N ASN A 37 -3.19 6.34 11.03
CA ASN A 37 -4.43 7.05 10.74
C ASN A 37 -5.61 6.08 10.63
N TRP A 38 -6.74 6.56 10.12
CA TRP A 38 -7.96 5.79 9.94
C TRP A 38 -7.77 4.50 9.11
N SER A 39 -6.86 4.50 8.13
CA SER A 39 -6.58 3.32 7.29
C SER A 39 -5.92 2.19 8.07
N LEU A 40 -5.24 2.52 9.18
CA LEU A 40 -4.67 1.58 10.13
C LEU A 40 -5.54 1.41 11.38
N GLN A 41 -6.78 1.91 11.36
CA GLN A 41 -7.67 2.02 12.51
C GLN A 41 -6.95 2.60 13.74
N PHE A 42 -6.12 3.63 13.54
CA PHE A 42 -5.36 4.28 14.61
C PHE A 42 -4.45 3.34 15.40
N GLY A 43 -4.07 2.20 14.81
CA GLY A 43 -3.24 1.17 15.44
C GLY A 43 -4.05 0.03 16.07
N GLU A 44 -5.38 0.01 15.96
CA GLU A 44 -6.22 -1.05 16.54
C GLU A 44 -6.23 -2.36 15.74
N LEU A 45 -5.71 -2.37 14.51
CA LEU A 45 -5.71 -3.55 13.62
C LEU A 45 -4.88 -4.75 14.12
N PHE A 46 -3.98 -4.53 15.08
CA PHE A 46 -2.99 -5.52 15.52
C PHE A 46 -2.80 -5.47 17.04
N PRO A 47 -3.87 -5.60 17.85
CA PRO A 47 -3.86 -5.21 19.26
C PRO A 47 -2.83 -6.00 20.09
N ASP A 48 -2.56 -7.25 19.71
CA ASP A 48 -1.65 -8.15 20.44
C ASP A 48 -0.19 -8.04 19.96
N ALA A 49 0.08 -7.35 18.86
CA ALA A 49 1.42 -7.23 18.31
C ALA A 49 2.30 -6.27 19.12
N LYS A 50 3.58 -6.58 19.25
CA LYS A 50 4.60 -5.60 19.67
C LYS A 50 4.81 -4.58 18.55
N VAL A 51 4.91 -3.31 18.91
CA VAL A 51 5.02 -2.21 17.94
C VAL A 51 6.39 -1.53 18.06
N VAL A 52 7.16 -1.64 16.98
CA VAL A 52 8.37 -0.84 16.79
C VAL A 52 8.03 0.31 15.84
N ARG A 53 8.23 1.55 16.29
CA ARG A 53 7.97 2.76 15.51
C ARG A 53 9.29 3.41 15.11
N ILE A 54 9.44 3.69 13.83
CA ILE A 54 10.55 4.46 13.27
C ILE A 54 9.95 5.66 12.57
N ASP A 55 10.19 6.86 13.09
CA ASP A 55 9.71 8.09 12.46
C ASP A 55 10.71 9.23 12.62
N ILE A 56 10.76 10.12 11.63
CA ILE A 56 11.60 11.31 11.69
C ILE A 56 11.00 12.36 12.64
N ASP A 57 9.68 12.35 12.82
CA ASP A 57 8.96 13.21 13.75
C ASP A 57 8.78 12.51 15.11
N PRO A 58 9.39 13.01 16.20
CA PRO A 58 9.22 12.43 17.53
C PRO A 58 7.77 12.43 18.02
N HIS A 59 6.91 13.31 17.50
CA HIS A 59 5.51 13.37 17.89
C HIS A 59 4.68 12.18 17.36
N GLU A 60 5.18 11.45 16.36
CA GLU A 60 4.46 10.30 15.79
C GLU A 60 4.74 8.99 16.53
N ILE A 61 5.79 8.91 17.37
CA ILE A 61 6.27 7.66 18.00
C ILE A 61 5.16 6.96 18.81
N ASP A 62 4.49 7.69 19.70
CA ASP A 62 3.43 7.16 20.57
C ASP A 62 2.03 7.67 20.19
N ARG A 63 1.91 8.37 19.06
CA ARG A 63 0.63 8.91 18.61
C ARG A 63 -0.35 7.79 18.27
N ASN A 64 -1.57 7.89 18.80
CA ASN A 64 -2.70 6.96 18.65
C ASN A 64 -2.53 5.57 19.27
N ARG A 65 -1.32 5.01 19.24
CA ARG A 65 -0.95 3.76 19.92
C ARG A 65 0.49 3.86 20.42
N ARG A 66 0.68 3.57 21.70
CA ARG A 66 2.01 3.51 22.34
C ARG A 66 2.91 2.49 21.64
N SER A 67 4.15 2.88 21.40
CA SER A 67 5.19 1.99 20.88
C SER A 67 5.82 1.16 22.01
N ASP A 68 6.18 -0.07 21.72
CA ASP A 68 7.06 -0.85 22.60
C ASP A 68 8.51 -0.38 22.46
N VAL A 69 8.90 0.01 21.24
CA VAL A 69 10.19 0.64 20.93
C VAL A 69 9.97 1.78 19.95
N GLY A 70 10.41 2.99 20.33
CA GLY A 70 10.38 4.18 19.48
C GLY A 70 11.78 4.58 19.05
N LEU A 71 11.99 4.73 17.74
CA LEU A 71 13.25 5.12 17.11
C LEU A 71 13.04 6.42 16.32
N VAL A 72 13.51 7.53 16.86
CA VAL A 72 13.41 8.84 16.20
C VAL A 72 14.58 9.01 15.23
N GLY A 73 14.30 9.12 13.94
CA GLY A 73 15.32 9.33 12.92
C GLY A 73 14.87 9.01 11.50
N ASP A 74 15.79 9.18 10.54
CA ASP A 74 15.56 8.76 9.16
C ASP A 74 15.43 7.23 9.07
N MET A 75 14.31 6.76 8.52
CA MET A 75 14.04 5.33 8.43
C MET A 75 15.04 4.57 7.57
N GLY A 76 15.65 5.20 6.56
CA GLY A 76 16.64 4.55 5.72
C GLY A 76 17.90 4.20 6.51
N THR A 77 18.41 5.16 7.26
CA THR A 77 19.59 5.02 8.13
C THR A 77 19.31 4.03 9.26
N THR A 78 18.18 4.17 9.95
CA THR A 78 17.78 3.27 11.04
C THR A 78 17.65 1.81 10.56
N LEU A 79 16.98 1.57 9.44
CA LEU A 79 16.84 0.21 8.89
C LEU A 79 18.18 -0.37 8.45
N ALA A 80 19.08 0.45 7.90
CA ALA A 80 20.42 -0.01 7.50
C ALA A 80 21.24 -0.51 8.69
N GLU A 81 21.15 0.17 9.84
CA GLU A 81 21.79 -0.26 11.08
C GLU A 81 21.13 -1.52 11.66
N LEU A 82 19.80 -1.56 11.72
CA LEU A 82 19.06 -2.73 12.23
C LEU A 82 19.36 -4.00 11.44
N VAL A 83 19.47 -3.90 10.11
CA VAL A 83 19.79 -5.05 9.24
C VAL A 83 21.14 -5.70 9.60
N GLN A 84 22.09 -4.94 10.16
CA GLN A 84 23.38 -5.50 10.59
C GLN A 84 23.29 -6.31 11.91
N LEU A 85 22.22 -6.09 12.68
CA LEU A 85 22.03 -6.68 14.01
C LEU A 85 21.09 -7.89 14.02
N VAL A 86 20.42 -8.15 12.89
CA VAL A 86 19.47 -9.26 12.76
C VAL A 86 20.05 -10.40 11.94
N GLU A 87 19.75 -11.62 12.34
CA GLU A 87 20.03 -12.80 11.53
C GLU A 87 18.93 -12.98 10.49
N LYS A 88 19.30 -13.46 9.31
CA LYS A 88 18.32 -13.76 8.25
C LYS A 88 17.46 -14.95 8.67
N GLY A 89 16.19 -14.70 8.96
CA GLY A 89 15.19 -15.75 9.19
C GLY A 89 14.61 -16.33 7.91
N GLU A 90 14.05 -17.53 8.01
CA GLU A 90 13.23 -18.15 6.96
C GLU A 90 11.75 -18.08 7.39
N HIS A 91 10.96 -17.30 6.66
CA HIS A 91 9.54 -17.04 7.00
C HIS A 91 8.59 -17.42 5.85
N GLN A 92 9.01 -18.30 4.95
CA GLN A 92 8.25 -18.59 3.72
C GLN A 92 6.86 -19.17 4.01
N GLY A 93 6.72 -19.98 5.06
CA GLY A 93 5.42 -20.49 5.51
C GLY A 93 4.44 -19.36 5.85
N TRP A 94 4.83 -18.47 6.75
CA TRP A 94 4.03 -17.30 7.14
C TRP A 94 3.72 -16.38 5.94
N ILE A 95 4.70 -16.13 5.07
CA ILE A 95 4.48 -15.34 3.84
C ILE A 95 3.43 -15.99 2.92
N ASN A 96 3.48 -17.32 2.77
CA ASN A 96 2.53 -18.07 1.95
C ASN A 96 1.13 -18.04 2.57
N ASP A 97 1.02 -18.23 3.88
CA ASP A 97 -0.25 -18.22 4.60
C ASP A 97 -0.93 -16.85 4.48
N LEU A 98 -0.17 -15.76 4.70
CA LEU A 98 -0.67 -14.40 4.57
C LEU A 98 -1.18 -14.12 3.14
N ARG A 99 -0.41 -14.52 2.12
CA ARG A 99 -0.82 -14.37 0.71
C ARG A 99 -2.03 -15.22 0.36
N GLY A 100 -2.07 -16.47 0.81
CA GLY A 100 -3.19 -17.37 0.59
C GLY A 100 -4.47 -16.82 1.22
N ALA A 101 -4.37 -16.31 2.44
CA ALA A 101 -5.46 -15.69 3.17
C ALA A 101 -5.97 -14.45 2.40
N ALA A 102 -5.11 -13.47 2.12
CA ALA A 102 -5.50 -12.26 1.39
C ALA A 102 -6.11 -12.56 0.01
N ARG A 103 -5.51 -13.51 -0.72
CA ARG A 103 -5.99 -13.90 -2.05
C ARG A 103 -7.34 -14.60 -1.99
N SER A 104 -7.58 -15.44 -0.98
CA SER A 104 -8.86 -16.16 -0.82
C SER A 104 -10.04 -15.20 -0.60
N PHE A 105 -9.82 -14.11 0.14
CA PHE A 105 -10.84 -13.07 0.35
C PHE A 105 -11.18 -12.28 -0.91
N MET A 106 -10.25 -12.18 -1.87
CA MET A 106 -10.44 -11.41 -3.11
C MET A 106 -10.67 -12.28 -4.35
N VAL A 107 -10.95 -13.58 -4.20
CA VAL A 107 -11.13 -14.50 -5.34
C VAL A 107 -12.20 -13.98 -6.30
N SER A 108 -13.35 -13.55 -5.78
CA SER A 108 -14.43 -13.01 -6.59
C SER A 108 -13.97 -11.80 -7.41
N GLU A 109 -13.24 -10.87 -6.81
CA GLU A 109 -12.75 -9.67 -7.48
C GLU A 109 -11.72 -10.01 -8.56
N PHE A 110 -10.80 -10.93 -8.29
CA PHE A 110 -9.86 -11.42 -9.29
C PHE A 110 -10.57 -12.04 -10.48
N GLU A 111 -11.62 -12.84 -10.24
CA GLU A 111 -12.43 -13.38 -11.32
C GLU A 111 -13.15 -12.29 -12.12
N GLN A 112 -13.65 -11.25 -11.46
CA GLN A 112 -14.32 -10.13 -12.14
C GLN A 112 -13.37 -9.34 -13.06
N ARG A 113 -12.05 -9.34 -12.81
CA ARG A 113 -11.08 -8.73 -13.73
C ARG A 113 -11.16 -9.33 -15.14
N GLU A 114 -11.47 -10.62 -15.23
CA GLU A 114 -11.49 -11.39 -16.48
C GLU A 114 -12.88 -11.56 -17.10
N LYS A 115 -13.95 -11.40 -16.32
CA LYS A 115 -15.34 -11.62 -16.78
C LYS A 115 -15.97 -10.35 -17.36
N PRO A 116 -16.35 -10.31 -18.66
CA PRO A 116 -17.12 -9.19 -19.21
C PRO A 116 -18.50 -9.09 -18.57
N SER A 117 -18.99 -7.87 -18.34
CA SER A 117 -20.31 -7.61 -17.75
C SER A 117 -20.94 -6.33 -18.29
N HIS A 118 -22.26 -6.19 -18.12
CA HIS A 118 -22.99 -4.96 -18.41
C HIS A 118 -23.90 -4.59 -17.22
N PRO A 119 -23.65 -3.47 -16.51
CA PRO A 119 -22.54 -2.53 -16.70
C PRO A 119 -21.17 -3.17 -16.41
N ILE A 120 -20.09 -2.54 -16.90
CA ILE A 120 -18.71 -3.04 -16.70
C ILE A 120 -18.39 -3.02 -15.21
N HIS A 121 -17.90 -4.14 -14.68
CA HIS A 121 -17.44 -4.21 -13.30
C HIS A 121 -16.15 -3.37 -13.12
N PRO A 122 -16.03 -2.54 -12.07
CA PRO A 122 -14.86 -1.68 -11.86
C PRO A 122 -13.51 -2.42 -11.84
N ALA A 123 -13.45 -3.60 -11.20
CA ALA A 123 -12.25 -4.45 -11.22
C ALA A 123 -11.80 -4.82 -12.66
N ARG A 124 -12.75 -5.08 -13.57
CA ARG A 124 -12.45 -5.29 -15.00
C ARG A 124 -11.94 -4.02 -15.65
N LEU A 125 -12.60 -2.89 -15.40
CA LEU A 125 -12.21 -1.60 -15.99
C LEU A 125 -10.74 -1.30 -15.68
N VAL A 126 -10.34 -1.37 -14.40
CA VAL A 126 -8.96 -1.14 -13.97
C VAL A 126 -8.00 -2.14 -14.62
N ALA A 127 -8.36 -3.43 -14.66
CA ALA A 127 -7.52 -4.45 -15.31
C ALA A 127 -7.28 -4.16 -16.80
N ARG A 128 -8.31 -3.70 -17.53
CA ARG A 128 -8.18 -3.36 -18.96
C ARG A 128 -7.37 -2.09 -19.20
N ILE A 129 -7.47 -1.10 -18.30
CA ILE A 129 -6.60 0.08 -18.34
C ILE A 129 -5.14 -0.33 -18.09
N GLN A 130 -4.88 -1.16 -17.07
CA GLN A 130 -3.54 -1.66 -16.75
C GLN A 130 -2.93 -2.47 -17.90
N GLU A 131 -3.73 -3.27 -18.61
CA GLU A 131 -3.32 -4.04 -19.79
C GLU A 131 -2.97 -3.13 -20.98
N ALA A 132 -3.78 -2.10 -21.23
CA ALA A 132 -3.59 -1.19 -22.36
C ALA A 132 -2.38 -0.26 -22.19
N VAL A 133 -2.17 0.25 -20.97
CA VAL A 133 -1.13 1.25 -20.67
C VAL A 133 0.18 0.59 -20.23
N GLY A 134 0.11 -0.54 -19.51
CA GLY A 134 1.28 -1.24 -19.00
C GLY A 134 1.91 -0.60 -17.76
N LYS A 135 2.91 -1.27 -17.18
CA LYS A 135 3.43 -0.93 -15.84
C LYS A 135 4.39 0.26 -15.80
N ASP A 136 4.82 0.79 -16.95
CA ASP A 136 5.75 1.92 -17.04
C ASP A 136 5.05 3.30 -17.06
N ALA A 137 3.97 3.42 -16.28
CA ALA A 137 3.13 4.60 -16.18
C ALA A 137 2.93 5.03 -14.73
N LEU A 138 2.49 6.28 -14.56
CA LEU A 138 1.99 6.80 -13.29
C LEU A 138 0.46 6.73 -13.28
N TYR A 139 -0.10 6.05 -12.28
CA TYR A 139 -1.53 5.92 -12.07
C TYR A 139 -1.94 6.83 -10.92
N VAL A 140 -2.74 7.84 -11.20
CA VAL A 140 -3.34 8.72 -10.22
C VAL A 140 -4.75 8.24 -9.97
N VAL A 141 -5.07 8.00 -8.71
CA VAL A 141 -6.36 7.46 -8.29
C VAL A 141 -7.04 8.51 -7.42
N ASP A 142 -8.26 8.90 -7.83
CA ASP A 142 -9.13 9.79 -7.08
C ASP A 142 -9.76 9.06 -5.88
N GLY A 143 -10.72 9.67 -5.21
CA GLY A 143 -11.40 9.14 -4.04
C GLY A 143 -12.62 8.26 -4.32
N GLY A 144 -13.26 7.83 -3.23
CA GLY A 144 -14.36 6.88 -3.27
C GLY A 144 -13.91 5.50 -3.74
N ASP A 145 -14.78 4.79 -4.44
CA ASP A 145 -14.50 3.43 -4.92
C ASP A 145 -13.33 3.38 -5.91
N THR A 146 -13.00 4.49 -6.58
CA THR A 146 -11.83 4.55 -7.45
C THR A 146 -10.54 4.30 -6.67
N THR A 147 -10.40 4.83 -5.44
CA THR A 147 -9.27 4.54 -4.54
C THR A 147 -9.15 3.04 -4.30
N TYR A 148 -10.26 2.39 -3.96
CA TYR A 148 -10.27 0.96 -3.68
C TYR A 148 -9.84 0.15 -4.90
N PHE A 149 -10.55 0.28 -6.02
CA PHE A 149 -10.28 -0.51 -7.23
C PHE A 149 -8.93 -0.18 -7.87
N GLY A 150 -8.50 1.08 -7.80
CA GLY A 150 -7.22 1.54 -8.31
C GLY A 150 -6.05 0.96 -7.51
N LEU A 151 -6.10 0.98 -6.17
CA LEU A 151 -5.03 0.46 -5.33
C LEU A 151 -4.87 -1.06 -5.43
N VAL A 152 -5.95 -1.83 -5.58
CA VAL A 152 -5.87 -3.29 -5.74
C VAL A 152 -5.58 -3.71 -7.19
N GLY A 153 -5.82 -2.82 -8.16
CA GLY A 153 -5.83 -3.16 -9.59
C GLY A 153 -4.66 -2.63 -10.39
N PHE A 154 -4.14 -1.43 -10.08
CA PHE A 154 -2.98 -0.87 -10.74
C PHE A 154 -1.67 -1.32 -10.10
N GLN A 155 -0.64 -1.47 -10.92
CA GLN A 155 0.72 -1.76 -10.51
C GLN A 155 1.68 -0.93 -11.36
N SER A 156 2.68 -0.33 -10.74
CA SER A 156 3.70 0.42 -11.46
C SER A 156 5.11 -0.09 -11.19
N SER A 157 5.95 -0.07 -12.22
CA SER A 157 7.40 -0.24 -12.07
C SER A 157 8.09 1.05 -11.61
N GLN A 158 7.39 2.19 -11.67
CA GLN A 158 7.89 3.46 -11.19
C GLN A 158 7.80 3.53 -9.66
N LYS A 159 8.82 4.13 -9.05
CA LYS A 159 8.81 4.38 -7.61
C LYS A 159 7.64 5.30 -7.24
N ALA A 160 6.77 4.82 -6.35
CA ALA A 160 5.51 5.50 -6.00
C ALA A 160 4.64 5.80 -7.24
N GLY A 161 4.59 4.86 -8.18
CA GLY A 161 3.90 5.03 -9.46
C GLY A 161 2.39 4.85 -9.39
N VAL A 162 1.82 4.37 -8.29
CA VAL A 162 0.38 4.40 -8.02
C VAL A 162 0.15 5.40 -6.88
N VAL A 163 -0.57 6.48 -7.17
CA VAL A 163 -0.79 7.62 -6.28
C VAL A 163 -2.27 7.70 -5.92
N ALA A 164 -2.62 7.29 -4.70
CA ALA A 164 -3.98 7.43 -4.17
C ALA A 164 -4.12 8.74 -3.38
N SER A 165 -4.42 9.82 -4.10
CA SER A 165 -4.42 11.20 -3.61
C SER A 165 -5.49 11.45 -2.54
N ALA A 166 -6.65 10.81 -2.68
CA ALA A 166 -7.74 10.85 -1.70
C ALA A 166 -7.54 9.91 -0.50
N GLY A 167 -6.56 9.01 -0.55
CA GLY A 167 -6.19 8.14 0.59
C GLY A 167 -5.46 8.88 1.72
N GLY A 168 -5.15 10.17 1.53
CA GLY A 168 -4.56 11.04 2.54
C GLY A 168 -5.54 11.44 3.66
N LEU A 169 -5.01 12.14 4.68
CA LEU A 169 -5.75 12.49 5.91
C LEU A 169 -7.03 13.32 5.68
N PHE A 170 -7.13 14.06 4.58
CA PHE A 170 -8.27 14.92 4.28
C PHE A 170 -9.39 14.22 3.49
N GLY A 171 -9.12 13.08 2.86
CA GLY A 171 -10.15 12.32 2.14
C GLY A 171 -10.81 13.07 0.97
N CYS A 172 -10.18 14.10 0.40
CA CYS A 172 -10.81 14.96 -0.59
C CYS A 172 -11.02 14.24 -1.93
N LEU A 173 -12.27 14.23 -2.41
CA LEU A 173 -12.63 13.81 -3.76
C LEU A 173 -12.32 14.90 -4.79
N GLY A 174 -12.07 14.51 -6.04
CA GLY A 174 -11.72 15.41 -7.14
C GLY A 174 -10.22 15.71 -7.24
N THR A 175 -9.38 14.91 -6.57
CA THR A 175 -7.92 15.09 -6.58
C THR A 175 -7.25 14.46 -7.79
N GLY A 176 -7.94 13.57 -8.53
CA GLY A 176 -7.39 12.83 -9.66
C GLY A 176 -6.88 13.75 -10.77
N ILE A 177 -7.69 14.71 -11.19
CA ILE A 177 -7.34 15.68 -12.26
C ILE A 177 -6.12 16.54 -11.89
N PRO A 178 -6.11 17.31 -10.78
CA PRO A 178 -4.98 18.18 -10.47
C PRO A 178 -3.69 17.38 -10.21
N TYR A 179 -3.78 16.19 -9.63
CA TYR A 179 -2.61 15.36 -9.38
C TYR A 179 -2.10 14.71 -10.67
N GLY A 180 -2.97 14.33 -11.60
CA GLY A 180 -2.60 13.87 -12.94
C GLY A 180 -1.85 14.94 -13.72
N ILE A 181 -2.34 16.18 -13.69
CA ILE A 181 -1.65 17.34 -14.31
C ILE A 181 -0.27 17.54 -13.66
N ALA A 182 -0.20 17.54 -12.32
CA ALA A 182 1.06 17.71 -11.61
C ALA A 182 2.07 16.59 -11.90
N ALA A 183 1.61 15.34 -11.94
CA ALA A 183 2.44 14.18 -12.27
C ALA A 183 3.01 14.31 -13.69
N LYS A 184 2.18 14.73 -14.66
CA LYS A 184 2.62 14.91 -16.05
C LYS A 184 3.60 16.06 -16.21
N LEU A 185 3.44 17.15 -15.46
CA LEU A 185 4.39 18.27 -15.43
C LEU A 185 5.73 17.87 -14.80
N ALA A 186 5.70 17.08 -13.72
CA ALA A 186 6.90 16.63 -13.03
C ALA A 186 7.67 15.53 -13.79
N ARG A 187 6.95 14.72 -14.58
CA ARG A 187 7.50 13.60 -15.37
C ARG A 187 6.97 13.64 -16.81
N PRO A 188 7.38 14.63 -17.62
CA PRO A 188 6.84 14.84 -18.97
C PRO A 188 7.01 13.63 -19.89
N GLU A 189 8.05 12.84 -19.67
CA GLU A 189 8.39 11.65 -20.44
C GLU A 189 7.52 10.43 -20.13
N ARG A 190 6.77 10.45 -19.01
CA ARG A 190 5.98 9.30 -18.55
C ARG A 190 4.53 9.41 -18.97
N GLU A 191 3.93 8.27 -19.23
CA GLU A 191 2.49 8.17 -19.35
C GLU A 191 1.85 8.36 -17.97
N VAL A 192 0.75 9.12 -17.94
CA VAL A 192 0.00 9.41 -16.73
C VAL A 192 -1.46 9.11 -16.99
N VAL A 193 -2.04 8.27 -16.14
CA VAL A 193 -3.45 7.88 -16.16
C VAL A 193 -4.10 8.43 -14.90
N GLY A 194 -5.25 9.08 -15.03
CA GLY A 194 -6.04 9.63 -13.91
C GLY A 194 -7.49 9.19 -13.99
#